data_AF-A0A271J4V5-F1
#
_entry.id   AF-A0A271J4V5-F1
#
_cell.length_a   1.000
_cell.length_b   1.000
_cell.length_c   1.000
_cell.angle_alpha   90.00
_cell.angle_beta   90.00
_cell.angle_gamma   90.00
#
_symmetry.space_group_name_H-M   'P 1'
#
loop_
_entity.id
_entity.type
_entity.pdbx_description
1 polymer ?
#
loop_
_entity_poly.entity_id
_entity_poly.type
_entity_poly.pdbx_seq_one_letter_code
_entity_poly.pdbx_strand_id
1 'polypeptide(L)'
;MFRPDAATFQYSEDQSLVELYLSFRAATLPFEPAASGFEAVVPTHIVVRPVAQAAPSGAEAAPAYDRTLPFAYAVDDTTALTSTQVFVEQVRLAVAPGEYEVDVTLMPEGEQEVRALLNLTVPNYAEARGTAISAVQLATRIRPTTDPTDPLSKSGLSIRPNPDAFYGGDGAAVRYYAEVYGPPDATEDYTLVSFVAESATGAALPDHEDRLDRSVKPVDVIAGQIDVSTLPSGIYYLRLVALNEANEAVAEQSKRFFVINPDVAPVATGDAMSFEETLYGAMGEEELLQNLAHARVIATGREEAQMAALTTDEERRAFLAAFWATRDEDGVPSVNEARQNFYNRLRVVTQRFSEFGQEPYQTDRGRIFLTYGPPTEIDRRPFEAGMLQHEIWRYDNIPGEGQAFFVFVDRYSSDRYELIHSDVTGEVSIPNWEAQLIR
;
A
#
# COMPACT_ATOMS: atom_id res chain seq x y z
N MET A 1 3.27 2.62 -2.05
CA MET A 1 2.10 2.13 -1.31
C MET A 1 2.21 2.60 0.12
N PHE A 2 1.56 3.75 0.37
CA PHE A 2 1.28 4.30 1.67
C PHE A 2 -0.20 4.06 1.92
N ARG A 3 -0.54 3.30 2.97
CA ARG A 3 -1.93 2.95 3.24
C ARG A 3 -2.21 3.14 4.73
N PRO A 4 -2.94 4.20 5.11
CA PRO A 4 -3.40 4.35 6.48
C PRO A 4 -4.39 3.24 6.82
N ASP A 5 -4.35 2.80 8.07
CA ASP A 5 -5.38 1.95 8.66
C ASP A 5 -6.06 2.67 9.82
N ALA A 6 -7.25 2.22 10.20
CA ALA A 6 -8.00 2.80 11.31
C ALA A 6 -8.61 1.71 12.20
N ALA A 7 -8.73 2.02 13.48
CA ALA A 7 -9.53 1.26 14.43
C ALA A 7 -10.32 2.20 15.36
N THR A 8 -11.53 1.78 15.71
CA THR A 8 -12.46 2.50 16.57
C THR A 8 -12.67 1.76 17.88
N PHE A 9 -12.76 2.51 18.97
CA PHE A 9 -12.91 2.01 20.34
C PHE A 9 -13.92 2.87 21.11
N GLN A 10 -14.52 2.31 22.15
CA GLN A 10 -15.34 3.05 23.09
C GLN A 10 -14.50 4.12 23.79
N TYR A 11 -15.09 5.31 24.00
CA TYR A 11 -14.39 6.42 24.67
C TYR A 11 -15.27 7.15 25.68
N SER A 12 -16.38 7.73 25.23
CA SER A 12 -17.34 8.47 26.05
C SER A 12 -18.77 8.19 25.58
N GLU A 13 -19.78 8.79 26.22
CA GLU A 13 -21.19 8.56 25.87
C GLU A 13 -21.55 9.02 24.45
N ASP A 14 -20.95 10.12 24.01
CA ASP A 14 -21.25 10.84 22.78
C ASP A 14 -20.12 10.79 21.74
N GLN A 15 -18.97 10.23 22.11
CA GLN A 15 -17.82 10.07 21.21
C GLN A 15 -17.18 8.70 21.31
N SER A 16 -16.66 8.23 20.18
CA SER A 16 -15.78 7.06 20.08
C SER A 16 -14.35 7.50 19.80
N LEU A 17 -13.38 6.74 20.29
CA LEU A 17 -11.97 6.95 19.98
C LEU A 17 -11.68 6.32 18.62
N VAL A 18 -11.11 7.11 17.72
CA VAL A 18 -10.50 6.64 16.48
C VAL A 18 -8.99 6.68 16.67
N GLU A 19 -8.34 5.58 16.30
CA GLU A 19 -6.89 5.49 16.14
C GLU A 19 -6.60 5.31 14.65
N LEU A 20 -5.89 6.27 14.06
CA LEU A 20 -5.32 6.18 12.72
C LEU A 20 -3.88 5.68 12.83
N TYR A 21 -3.52 4.72 12.00
CA TYR A 21 -2.19 4.13 11.95
C TYR A 21 -1.55 4.40 10.60
N LEU A 22 -0.37 4.98 10.60
CA LEU A 22 0.37 5.36 9.39
C LEU A 22 1.68 4.60 9.32
N SER A 23 2.06 4.13 8.13
CA SER A 23 3.30 3.40 7.89
C SER A 23 4.20 4.17 6.92
N PHE A 24 5.44 4.44 7.32
CA PHE A 24 6.44 5.12 6.48
C PHE A 24 7.60 4.17 6.22
N ARG A 25 7.79 3.77 4.95
CA ARG A 25 8.94 2.92 4.58
C ARG A 25 10.21 3.74 4.65
N ALA A 26 11.16 3.33 5.48
CA ALA A 26 12.39 4.10 5.69
C ALA A 26 13.16 4.36 4.38
N ALA A 27 13.13 3.39 3.45
CA ALA A 27 13.79 3.51 2.15
C ALA A 27 13.16 4.55 1.19
N THR A 28 11.96 5.08 1.50
CA THR A 28 11.28 6.09 0.68
C THR A 28 11.28 7.46 1.36
N LEU A 29 12.04 7.64 2.44
CA LEU A 29 12.07 8.90 3.17
C LEU A 29 13.25 9.77 2.71
N PRO A 30 13.03 11.09 2.51
CA PRO A 30 14.08 12.01 2.11
C PRO A 30 14.96 12.37 3.32
N PHE A 31 15.90 11.49 3.67
CA PHE A 31 16.85 11.73 4.75
C PHE A 31 17.89 12.79 4.36
N GLU A 32 17.99 13.85 5.16
CA GLU A 32 18.99 14.90 5.03
C GLU A 32 19.99 14.87 6.19
N PRO A 33 21.25 15.32 5.98
CA PRO A 33 22.23 15.42 7.06
C PRO A 33 21.77 16.37 8.19
N ALA A 34 21.81 15.90 9.43
CA ALA A 34 21.45 16.67 10.62
C ALA A 34 22.68 16.93 11.51
N ALA A 35 22.50 17.65 12.64
CA ALA A 35 23.59 17.92 13.61
C ALA A 35 24.27 16.63 14.13
N SER A 36 23.51 15.53 14.18
CA SER A 36 24.00 14.17 14.40
C SER A 36 23.21 13.21 13.52
N GLY A 37 23.89 12.48 12.65
CA GLY A 37 23.26 11.52 11.73
C GLY A 37 22.46 12.20 10.63
N PHE A 38 21.29 11.64 10.35
CA PHE A 38 20.37 12.07 9.32
C PHE A 38 18.95 12.18 9.86
N GLU A 39 18.16 13.09 9.32
CA GLU A 39 16.77 13.28 9.69
C GLU A 39 15.90 13.37 8.43
N ALA A 40 14.72 12.75 8.46
CA ALA A 40 13.69 12.92 7.45
C ALA A 40 12.43 13.47 8.11
N VAL A 41 11.88 14.56 7.58
CA VAL A 41 10.62 15.14 8.05
C VAL A 41 9.54 14.92 7.00
N VAL A 42 8.40 14.40 7.42
CA VAL A 42 7.24 14.14 6.56
C VAL A 42 6.03 14.87 7.14
N PRO A 43 5.84 16.15 6.81
CA PRO A 43 4.60 16.85 7.10
C PRO A 43 3.41 16.06 6.55
N THR A 44 2.50 15.69 7.43
CA THR A 44 1.36 14.84 7.11
C THR A 44 0.08 15.58 7.44
N HIS A 45 -0.67 15.97 6.41
CA HIS A 45 -1.97 16.60 6.56
C HIS A 45 -3.05 15.53 6.68
N ILE A 46 -3.81 15.57 7.76
CA ILE A 46 -4.88 14.62 8.04
C ILE A 46 -6.17 15.41 8.17
N VAL A 47 -7.17 15.03 7.38
CA VAL A 47 -8.52 15.58 7.48
C VAL A 47 -9.53 14.46 7.65
N VAL A 48 -10.38 14.55 8.67
CA VAL A 48 -11.48 13.62 8.94
C VAL A 48 -12.78 14.38 8.79
N ARG A 49 -13.55 14.09 7.74
CA ARG A 49 -14.80 14.79 7.42
C ARG A 49 -15.99 13.85 7.59
N PRO A 50 -17.07 14.27 8.27
CA PRO A 50 -18.29 13.47 8.31
C PRO A 50 -18.94 13.44 6.92
N VAL A 51 -19.39 12.26 6.50
CA VAL A 51 -20.16 12.10 5.26
C VAL A 51 -21.55 12.69 5.50
N ALA A 52 -21.89 13.78 4.81
CA ALA A 52 -23.18 14.44 4.98
C ALA A 52 -24.32 13.50 4.53
N GLN A 53 -25.19 13.08 5.44
CA GLN A 53 -26.42 12.40 5.09
C GLN A 53 -27.38 13.41 4.44
N ALA A 54 -27.50 13.36 3.10
CA ALA A 54 -28.56 14.02 2.33
C ALA A 54 -28.89 15.46 2.76
N ALA A 55 -27.89 16.35 2.84
CA ALA A 55 -28.16 17.77 3.04
C ALA A 55 -28.73 18.38 1.75
N PRO A 56 -29.90 19.06 1.77
CA PRO A 56 -30.26 19.95 0.69
C PRO A 56 -29.28 21.14 0.72
N SER A 57 -28.62 21.36 -0.42
CA SER A 57 -27.72 22.50 -0.72
C SER A 57 -26.37 22.57 0.04
N GLY A 58 -25.31 22.10 -0.63
CA GLY A 58 -24.05 22.83 -0.85
C GLY A 58 -23.19 23.30 0.33
N ALA A 59 -23.56 23.02 1.58
CA ALA A 59 -22.71 23.28 2.75
C ALA A 59 -21.92 22.01 3.10
N GLU A 60 -20.61 22.02 2.88
CA GLU A 60 -19.71 21.00 3.41
C GLU A 60 -19.74 21.04 4.94
N ALA A 61 -19.89 19.89 5.58
CA ALA A 61 -19.79 19.78 7.03
C ALA A 61 -18.34 20.07 7.45
N ALA A 62 -18.18 20.83 8.55
CA ALA A 62 -16.85 21.14 9.08
C ALA A 62 -16.11 19.83 9.44
N PRO A 63 -14.79 19.73 9.15
CA PRO A 63 -14.02 18.55 9.49
C PRO A 63 -14.01 18.33 11.00
N ALA A 64 -14.16 17.07 11.43
CA ALA A 64 -13.99 16.67 12.82
C ALA A 64 -12.51 16.72 13.25
N TYR A 65 -11.59 16.63 12.29
CA TYR A 65 -10.17 16.78 12.48
C TYR A 65 -9.55 17.38 11.21
N ASP A 66 -8.68 18.38 11.35
CA ASP A 66 -7.93 18.99 10.25
C ASP A 66 -6.61 19.54 10.81
N ARG A 67 -5.52 18.78 10.65
CA ARG A 67 -4.20 19.18 11.15
C ARG A 67 -3.08 18.65 10.26
N THR A 68 -2.00 19.43 10.20
CA THR A 68 -0.70 18.96 9.70
C THR A 68 0.20 18.57 10.86
N LEU A 69 0.71 17.35 10.83
CA LEU A 69 1.63 16.80 11.83
C LEU A 69 3.04 16.66 11.23
N PRO A 70 4.09 17.21 11.85
CA PRO A 70 5.45 17.13 11.33
C PRO A 70 6.15 15.87 11.85
N PHE A 71 5.80 14.69 11.31
CA PHE A 71 6.49 13.47 11.70
C PHE A 71 7.96 13.55 11.28
N ALA A 72 8.87 13.18 12.17
CA ALA A 72 10.31 13.29 11.95
C ALA A 72 11.02 12.02 12.42
N TYR A 73 11.94 11.55 11.60
CA TYR A 73 12.66 10.29 11.80
C TYR A 73 14.15 10.56 11.77
N ALA A 74 14.84 10.31 12.88
CA ALA A 74 16.30 10.43 12.95
C ALA A 74 16.95 9.05 12.88
N VAL A 75 18.03 8.94 12.10
CA VAL A 75 18.85 7.72 11.96
C VAL A 75 20.33 8.09 11.97
N ASP A 76 21.17 7.23 12.52
CA ASP A 76 22.62 7.49 12.57
C ASP A 76 23.27 7.35 11.19
N ASP A 77 22.84 6.35 10.40
CA ASP A 77 23.41 5.99 9.10
C ASP A 77 22.32 5.49 8.16
N THR A 78 22.13 6.18 7.04
CA THR A 78 21.15 5.81 6.02
C THR A 78 21.52 4.55 5.24
N THR A 79 22.81 4.16 5.22
CA THR A 79 23.27 2.93 4.55
C THR A 79 22.92 1.66 5.31
N ALA A 80 22.60 1.78 6.60
CA ALA A 80 22.15 0.68 7.45
C ALA A 80 20.64 0.40 7.31
N LEU A 81 19.89 1.25 6.61
CA LEU A 81 18.46 1.07 6.41
C LEU A 81 18.17 -0.13 5.52
N THR A 82 17.23 -0.97 5.94
CA THR A 82 16.75 -2.08 5.12
C THR A 82 15.50 -1.66 4.34
N SER A 83 15.28 -2.29 3.18
CA SER A 83 14.07 -2.08 2.37
C SER A 83 12.77 -2.48 3.07
N THR A 84 12.88 -3.28 4.14
CA THR A 84 11.77 -3.76 4.96
C THR A 84 11.54 -2.93 6.24
N GLN A 85 12.39 -1.95 6.51
CA GLN A 85 12.24 -1.10 7.70
C GLN A 85 11.09 -0.11 7.51
N VAL A 86 10.18 -0.10 8.48
CA VAL A 86 8.97 0.73 8.48
C VAL A 86 8.84 1.47 9.81
N PHE A 87 8.70 2.78 9.76
CA PHE A 87 8.27 3.60 10.89
C PHE A 87 6.76 3.60 10.96
N VAL A 88 6.19 3.60 12.18
CA VAL A 88 4.75 3.55 12.37
C VAL A 88 4.33 4.64 13.32
N GLU A 89 3.34 5.42 12.91
CA GLU A 89 2.74 6.48 13.70
C GLU A 89 1.31 6.14 14.07
N GLN A 90 0.87 6.69 15.20
CA GLN A 90 -0.49 6.56 15.67
C GLN A 90 -1.07 7.92 16.02
N VAL A 91 -2.21 8.26 15.41
CA VAL A 91 -2.95 9.49 15.67
C VAL A 91 -4.28 9.13 16.33
N ARG A 92 -4.55 9.74 17.48
CA ARG A 92 -5.78 9.53 18.25
C ARG A 92 -6.69 10.74 18.11
N LEU A 93 -7.97 10.50 17.85
CA LEU A 93 -9.00 11.53 17.84
C LEU A 93 -10.32 10.99 18.41
N ALA A 94 -11.06 11.83 19.12
CA ALA A 94 -12.40 11.50 19.59
C ALA A 94 -13.42 12.15 18.66
N VAL A 95 -14.32 11.35 18.08
CA VAL A 95 -15.34 11.82 17.12
C VAL A 95 -16.70 11.22 17.47
N ALA A 96 -17.77 11.91 17.09
CA ALA A 96 -19.12 11.39 17.27
C ALA A 96 -19.35 10.14 16.39
N PRO A 97 -20.25 9.21 16.78
CA PRO A 97 -20.65 8.12 15.91
C PRO A 97 -21.17 8.60 14.55
N GLY A 98 -20.82 7.91 13.47
CA GLY A 98 -21.18 8.30 12.11
C GLY A 98 -20.24 7.76 11.05
N GLU A 99 -20.51 8.12 9.79
CA GLU A 99 -19.66 7.81 8.64
C GLU A 99 -18.74 8.99 8.34
N TYR A 100 -17.48 8.69 8.04
CA TYR A 100 -16.43 9.67 7.77
C TYR A 100 -15.60 9.30 6.55
N GLU A 101 -15.10 10.31 5.85
CA GLU A 101 -14.00 10.20 4.91
C GLU A 101 -12.73 10.74 5.58
N VAL A 102 -11.65 9.96 5.53
CA VAL A 102 -10.33 10.39 6.02
C VAL A 102 -9.41 10.57 4.82
N ASP A 103 -8.85 11.77 4.76
CA ASP A 103 -7.83 12.18 3.80
C ASP A 103 -6.51 12.31 4.52
N VAL A 104 -5.52 11.54 4.07
CA VAL A 104 -4.14 11.62 4.57
C VAL A 104 -3.25 11.99 3.40
N THR A 105 -2.67 13.19 3.45
CA THR A 105 -1.74 13.68 2.45
C THR A 105 -0.36 13.84 3.07
N LEU A 106 0.60 13.07 2.57
CA LEU A 106 2.02 13.22 2.89
C LEU A 106 2.62 14.29 1.99
N MET A 107 3.36 15.23 2.57
CA MET A 107 4.03 16.33 1.85
C MET A 107 5.54 16.29 2.13
N PRO A 108 6.26 15.23 1.71
CA PRO A 108 7.71 15.14 1.88
C PRO A 108 8.43 16.29 1.17
N GLU A 109 9.47 16.84 1.79
CA GLU A 109 10.21 17.98 1.22
C GLU A 109 10.93 17.58 -0.07
N GLY A 110 10.72 18.34 -1.15
CA GLY A 110 11.35 18.10 -2.46
C GLY A 110 10.80 16.90 -3.25
N GLU A 111 9.82 16.18 -2.71
CA GLU A 111 9.17 15.03 -3.34
C GLU A 111 7.70 15.32 -3.66
N GLN A 112 7.06 14.42 -4.42
CA GLN A 112 5.63 14.54 -4.71
C GLN A 112 4.77 14.23 -3.50
N GLU A 113 3.62 14.91 -3.43
CA GLU A 113 2.61 14.60 -2.43
C GLU A 113 2.07 13.19 -2.65
N VAL A 114 1.89 12.45 -1.55
CA VAL A 114 1.28 11.12 -1.58
C VAL A 114 -0.01 11.18 -0.81
N ARG A 115 -1.12 10.97 -1.51
CA ARG A 115 -2.45 11.01 -0.92
C ARG A 115 -2.99 9.60 -0.69
N ALA A 116 -3.75 9.44 0.39
CA ALA A 116 -4.50 8.24 0.67
C ALA A 116 -5.86 8.60 1.27
N LEU A 117 -6.91 7.98 0.72
CA LEU A 117 -8.29 8.14 1.18
C LEU A 117 -8.78 6.84 1.82
N LEU A 118 -9.47 6.93 2.95
CA LEU A 118 -10.19 5.80 3.53
C LEU A 118 -11.59 6.23 4.03
N ASN A 119 -12.54 5.32 3.88
CA ASN A 119 -13.87 5.46 4.47
C ASN A 119 -13.87 4.84 5.87
N LEU A 120 -14.47 5.52 6.84
CA LEU A 120 -14.48 5.12 8.24
C LEU A 120 -15.89 5.20 8.81
N THR A 121 -16.42 4.04 9.20
CA THR A 121 -17.62 3.94 10.02
C THR A 121 -17.22 3.96 11.50
N VAL A 122 -17.79 4.90 12.26
CA VAL A 122 -17.58 5.03 13.70
C VAL A 122 -18.85 4.58 14.43
N PRO A 123 -18.86 3.40 15.06
CA PRO A 123 -20.03 2.91 15.80
C PRO A 123 -20.29 3.74 17.07
N ASN A 124 -21.55 3.73 17.51
CA ASN A 124 -21.91 4.17 18.86
C ASN A 124 -21.74 3.00 19.84
N TYR A 125 -20.57 2.89 20.47
CA TYR A 125 -20.30 1.84 21.45
C TYR A 125 -21.04 2.07 22.77
N ALA A 126 -21.32 3.32 23.15
CA ALA A 126 -21.95 3.64 24.43
C ALA A 126 -23.45 3.29 24.46
N GLU A 127 -24.15 3.42 23.33
CA GLU A 127 -25.57 3.05 23.21
C GLU A 127 -25.79 1.61 22.71
N ALA A 128 -24.73 0.81 22.60
CA ALA A 128 -24.87 -0.59 22.21
C ALA A 128 -25.77 -1.33 23.22
N ARG A 129 -26.91 -1.85 22.75
CA ARG A 129 -27.91 -2.53 23.60
C ARG A 129 -27.48 -3.91 24.11
N GLY A 130 -26.24 -4.31 23.87
CA GLY A 130 -25.69 -5.62 24.19
C GLY A 130 -24.19 -5.64 23.99
N THR A 131 -23.62 -6.85 23.96
CA THR A 131 -22.18 -7.04 23.73
C THR A 131 -21.76 -6.42 22.41
N ALA A 132 -20.65 -5.69 22.41
CA ALA A 132 -20.04 -5.14 21.19
C ALA A 132 -18.54 -5.48 21.17
N ILE A 133 -17.96 -5.55 19.98
CA ILE A 133 -16.52 -5.69 19.79
C ILE A 133 -16.04 -4.41 19.11
N SER A 134 -14.95 -3.83 19.60
CA SER A 134 -14.25 -2.71 18.95
C SER A 134 -13.84 -3.08 17.53
N ALA A 135 -13.30 -2.13 16.77
CA ALA A 135 -12.53 -2.53 15.59
C ALA A 135 -11.32 -3.38 16.01
N VAL A 136 -10.84 -4.23 15.11
CA VAL A 136 -9.62 -5.02 15.32
C VAL A 136 -8.42 -4.20 14.85
N GLN A 137 -7.48 -3.97 15.76
CA GLN A 137 -6.17 -3.42 15.47
C GLN A 137 -5.20 -4.57 15.16
N LEU A 138 -4.70 -4.62 13.93
CA LEU A 138 -3.64 -5.54 13.54
C LEU A 138 -2.28 -5.01 14.00
N ALA A 139 -1.40 -5.92 14.42
CA ALA A 139 -0.12 -5.56 15.00
C ALA A 139 1.02 -6.42 14.45
N THR A 140 2.20 -5.82 14.29
CA THR A 140 3.44 -6.57 14.06
C THR A 140 3.98 -7.15 15.37
N ARG A 141 3.66 -6.51 16.50
CA ARG A 141 4.12 -6.89 17.83
C ARG A 141 3.18 -6.38 18.91
N ILE A 142 2.90 -7.22 19.90
CA ILE A 142 2.18 -6.87 21.11
C ILE A 142 3.01 -7.37 22.30
N ARG A 143 3.28 -6.50 23.28
CA ARG A 143 4.02 -6.85 24.50
C ARG A 143 3.46 -6.08 25.70
N PRO A 144 3.52 -6.62 26.92
CA PRO A 144 3.23 -5.83 28.12
C PRO A 144 4.17 -4.62 28.22
N THR A 145 3.63 -3.48 28.66
CA THR A 145 4.40 -2.28 28.97
C THR A 145 3.85 -1.59 30.21
N THR A 146 4.74 -0.93 30.93
CA THR A 146 4.40 -0.01 32.03
C THR A 146 4.94 1.39 31.78
N ASP A 147 5.56 1.61 30.62
CA ASP A 147 6.12 2.90 30.24
C ASP A 147 4.98 3.85 29.85
N PRO A 148 4.71 4.89 30.64
CA PRO A 148 3.65 5.85 30.35
C PRO A 148 4.01 6.80 29.20
N THR A 149 5.26 6.80 28.74
CA THR A 149 5.76 7.65 27.66
C THR A 149 5.70 6.98 26.29
N ASP A 150 5.46 5.67 26.25
CA ASP A 150 5.29 4.93 25.00
C ASP A 150 4.01 5.41 24.28
N PRO A 151 4.13 6.07 23.11
CA PRO A 151 2.97 6.60 22.39
C PRO A 151 2.06 5.47 21.86
N LEU A 152 2.61 4.26 21.69
CA LEU A 152 1.91 3.06 21.25
C LEU A 152 1.38 2.22 22.42
N SER A 153 1.45 2.75 23.65
CA SER A 153 0.86 2.10 24.81
C SER A 153 -0.67 2.18 24.79
N LYS A 154 -1.31 1.07 25.16
CA LYS A 154 -2.76 0.93 25.30
C LYS A 154 -3.08 -0.23 26.23
N SER A 155 -3.90 0.01 27.26
CA SER A 155 -4.37 -1.03 28.18
C SER A 155 -3.24 -1.88 28.82
N GLY A 156 -2.09 -1.27 29.12
CA GLY A 156 -0.91 -1.97 29.67
C GLY A 156 -0.10 -2.77 28.65
N LEU A 157 -0.37 -2.59 27.35
CA LEU A 157 0.33 -3.22 26.23
C LEU A 157 1.00 -2.14 25.37
N SER A 158 2.20 -2.42 24.86
CA SER A 158 2.81 -1.73 23.74
C SER A 158 2.41 -2.47 22.46
N ILE A 159 1.64 -1.80 21.61
CA ILE A 159 1.04 -2.40 20.41
C ILE A 159 1.62 -1.69 19.20
N ARG A 160 2.54 -2.35 18.49
CA ARG A 160 3.08 -1.80 17.24
C ARG A 160 2.13 -2.14 16.09
N PRO A 161 1.42 -1.16 15.49
CA PRO A 161 0.42 -1.43 14.46
C PRO A 161 1.04 -2.10 13.22
N ASN A 162 0.19 -2.77 12.43
CA ASN A 162 0.51 -3.24 11.09
C ASN A 162 -0.50 -2.67 10.07
N PRO A 163 -0.38 -1.38 9.67
CA PRO A 163 -1.36 -0.73 8.79
C PRO A 163 -1.48 -1.40 7.43
N ASP A 164 -0.35 -1.89 6.89
CA ASP A 164 -0.33 -2.53 5.58
C ASP A 164 -1.04 -3.90 5.59
N ALA A 165 -1.24 -4.50 6.78
CA ALA A 165 -1.91 -5.79 6.98
C ALA A 165 -1.33 -6.96 6.16
N PHE A 166 -0.05 -6.89 5.77
CA PHE A 166 0.65 -7.99 5.12
C PHE A 166 1.38 -8.86 6.15
N TYR A 167 1.35 -10.16 5.89
CA TYR A 167 2.02 -11.21 6.66
C TYR A 167 2.68 -12.18 5.68
N GLY A 168 3.84 -12.73 6.03
CA GLY A 168 4.56 -13.63 5.14
C GLY A 168 5.85 -14.17 5.75
N GLY A 169 6.30 -15.31 5.24
CA GLY A 169 7.51 -16.00 5.67
C GLY A 169 7.36 -16.87 6.93
N ASP A 170 8.46 -17.48 7.34
CA ASP A 170 8.52 -18.39 8.48
C ASP A 170 8.04 -17.74 9.78
N GLY A 171 7.09 -18.40 10.46
CA GLY A 171 6.52 -17.91 11.72
C GLY A 171 5.66 -16.65 11.59
N ALA A 172 5.19 -16.33 10.37
CA ALA A 172 4.20 -15.29 10.15
C ALA A 172 2.95 -15.57 11.01
N ALA A 173 2.58 -14.61 11.85
CA ALA A 173 1.42 -14.70 12.71
C ALA A 173 0.66 -13.37 12.71
N VAL A 174 -0.65 -13.44 12.55
CA VAL A 174 -1.55 -12.30 12.68
C VAL A 174 -1.73 -12.01 14.15
N ARG A 175 -1.12 -10.93 14.64
CA ARG A 175 -1.34 -10.45 16.01
C ARG A 175 -2.39 -9.37 15.99
N TYR A 176 -3.27 -9.39 16.97
CA TYR A 176 -4.40 -8.49 17.01
C TYR A 176 -4.73 -8.03 18.42
N TYR A 177 -5.30 -6.83 18.47
CA TYR A 177 -5.91 -6.23 19.65
C TYR A 177 -7.37 -5.88 19.35
N ALA A 178 -8.25 -6.16 20.30
CA ALA A 178 -9.63 -5.71 20.30
C ALA A 178 -10.12 -5.54 21.75
N GLU A 179 -11.24 -4.84 21.92
CA GLU A 179 -11.95 -4.73 23.18
C GLU A 179 -13.35 -5.29 23.00
N VAL A 180 -13.79 -6.10 23.96
CA VAL A 180 -15.18 -6.54 24.06
C VAL A 180 -15.86 -5.74 25.15
N TYR A 181 -16.95 -5.08 24.77
CA TYR A 181 -17.76 -4.24 25.65
C TYR A 181 -18.99 -5.04 26.07
N GLY A 182 -19.09 -5.36 27.36
CA GLY A 182 -20.27 -5.96 27.95
C GLY A 182 -21.08 -4.94 28.75
N PRO A 183 -22.40 -5.14 28.93
CA PRO A 183 -23.17 -4.29 29.83
C PRO A 183 -22.62 -4.40 31.27
N PRO A 184 -22.61 -3.32 32.07
CA PRO A 184 -22.00 -3.30 33.40
C PRO A 184 -22.55 -4.36 34.37
N ASP A 185 -23.80 -4.76 34.17
CA ASP A 185 -24.53 -5.71 35.03
C ASP A 185 -24.48 -7.17 34.52
N ALA A 186 -23.80 -7.46 33.40
CA ALA A 186 -23.63 -8.84 32.94
C ALA A 186 -22.57 -9.56 33.79
N THR A 187 -23.01 -10.65 34.43
CA THR A 187 -22.17 -11.48 35.31
C THR A 187 -21.89 -12.87 34.75
N GLU A 188 -22.24 -13.11 33.50
CA GLU A 188 -22.10 -14.41 32.82
C GLU A 188 -20.74 -14.53 32.10
N ASP A 189 -20.36 -15.75 31.74
CA ASP A 189 -19.21 -16.01 30.89
C ASP A 189 -19.61 -15.97 29.40
N TYR A 190 -18.65 -15.71 28.51
CA TYR A 190 -18.83 -15.79 27.07
C TYR A 190 -17.62 -16.49 26.44
N THR A 191 -17.82 -17.11 25.28
CA THR A 191 -16.71 -17.70 24.51
C THR A 191 -16.33 -16.75 23.39
N LEU A 192 -15.07 -16.32 23.38
CA LEU A 192 -14.49 -15.63 22.24
C LEU A 192 -13.93 -16.66 21.26
N VAL A 193 -14.42 -16.64 20.04
CA VAL A 193 -13.89 -17.42 18.91
C VAL A 193 -13.16 -16.47 17.98
N SER A 194 -11.89 -16.74 17.73
CA SER A 194 -11.05 -15.98 16.81
C SER A 194 -10.58 -16.92 15.71
N PHE A 195 -10.88 -16.63 14.45
CA PHE A 195 -10.51 -17.53 13.36
C PHE A 195 -10.14 -16.80 12.07
N VAL A 196 -9.36 -17.47 11.22
CA VAL A 196 -9.07 -17.01 9.87
C VAL A 196 -10.11 -17.58 8.91
N ALA A 197 -10.64 -16.72 8.04
CA ALA A 197 -11.53 -17.11 6.95
C ALA A 197 -10.96 -16.68 5.59
N GLU A 198 -11.18 -17.49 4.56
CA GLU A 198 -10.85 -17.13 3.18
C GLU A 198 -11.76 -16.01 2.68
N SER A 199 -11.20 -15.03 1.95
CA SER A 199 -12.00 -13.96 1.37
C SER A 199 -12.94 -14.44 0.26
N ALA A 200 -12.54 -15.45 -0.52
CA ALA A 200 -13.29 -15.90 -1.69
C ALA A 200 -14.57 -16.68 -1.31
N THR A 201 -14.43 -17.62 -0.36
CA THR A 201 -15.52 -18.52 0.04
C THR A 201 -16.21 -18.06 1.33
N GLY A 202 -15.56 -17.23 2.14
CA GLY A 202 -15.99 -16.92 3.50
C GLY A 202 -15.83 -18.08 4.47
N ALA A 203 -15.25 -19.20 4.05
CA ALA A 203 -15.09 -20.40 4.87
C ALA A 203 -14.03 -20.19 5.95
N ALA A 204 -14.34 -20.64 7.17
CA ALA A 204 -13.39 -20.69 8.27
C ALA A 204 -12.34 -21.77 8.00
N LEU A 205 -11.09 -21.50 8.38
CA LEU A 205 -9.97 -22.43 8.30
C LEU A 205 -9.78 -23.10 9.67
N PRO A 206 -10.12 -24.40 9.82
CA PRO A 206 -10.19 -25.04 11.14
C PRO A 206 -8.87 -25.06 11.91
N ASP A 207 -7.74 -25.13 11.21
CA ASP A 207 -6.40 -25.14 11.83
C ASP A 207 -5.93 -23.73 12.26
N HIS A 208 -6.74 -22.70 11.98
CA HIS A 208 -6.46 -21.29 12.26
C HIS A 208 -7.58 -20.67 13.10
N GLU A 209 -8.08 -21.41 14.10
CA GLU A 209 -9.11 -21.01 15.06
C GLU A 209 -8.59 -21.14 16.50
N ASP A 210 -8.88 -20.13 17.32
CA ASP A 210 -8.73 -20.14 18.77
C ASP A 210 -10.10 -19.93 19.43
N ARG A 211 -10.34 -20.66 20.51
CA ARG A 211 -11.53 -20.51 21.36
C ARG A 211 -11.10 -20.25 22.80
N LEU A 212 -11.61 -19.18 23.39
CA LEU A 212 -11.25 -18.76 24.73
C LEU A 212 -12.51 -18.48 25.55
N ASP A 213 -12.65 -19.14 26.68
CA ASP A 213 -13.66 -18.77 27.67
C ASP A 213 -13.21 -17.50 28.42
N ARG A 214 -14.15 -16.58 28.58
CA ARG A 214 -13.93 -15.23 29.09
C ARG A 214 -15.05 -14.90 30.05
N SER A 215 -14.74 -14.18 31.12
CA SER A 215 -15.77 -13.60 31.98
C SER A 215 -16.11 -12.21 31.49
N VAL A 216 -17.40 -11.88 31.44
CA VAL A 216 -17.84 -10.56 31.01
C VAL A 216 -17.30 -9.47 31.95
N LYS A 217 -16.83 -8.37 31.35
CA LYS A 217 -16.36 -7.16 32.02
C LYS A 217 -16.94 -5.95 31.28
N PRO A 218 -17.01 -4.77 31.92
CA PRO A 218 -17.36 -3.53 31.21
C PRO A 218 -16.48 -3.30 29.97
N VAL A 219 -15.17 -3.59 30.10
CA VAL A 219 -14.22 -3.66 28.99
C VAL A 219 -13.33 -4.88 29.21
N ASP A 220 -13.46 -5.89 28.34
CA ASP A 220 -12.53 -7.02 28.30
C ASP A 220 -11.51 -6.83 27.17
N VAL A 221 -10.23 -6.81 27.53
CA VAL A 221 -9.13 -6.55 26.60
C VAL A 221 -8.68 -7.86 25.97
N ILE A 222 -8.75 -7.92 24.65
CA ILE A 222 -8.37 -9.08 23.84
C ILE A 222 -7.06 -8.76 23.13
N ALA A 223 -6.03 -9.56 23.42
CA ALA A 223 -4.81 -9.61 22.64
C ALA A 223 -4.52 -11.07 22.29
N GLY A 224 -4.40 -11.35 21.00
CA GLY A 224 -4.22 -12.71 20.50
C GLY A 224 -3.28 -12.77 19.31
N GLN A 225 -2.96 -13.99 18.90
CA GLN A 225 -2.22 -14.25 17.68
C GLN A 225 -2.71 -15.55 17.04
N ILE A 226 -2.82 -15.58 15.71
CA ILE A 226 -3.08 -16.80 14.95
C ILE A 226 -1.90 -17.02 14.00
N ASP A 227 -1.33 -18.22 14.00
CA ASP A 227 -0.28 -18.59 13.04
C ASP A 227 -0.87 -18.60 11.62
N VAL A 228 -0.16 -18.00 10.67
CA VAL A 228 -0.54 -17.97 9.25
C VAL A 228 0.62 -18.35 8.34
N SER A 229 1.72 -18.84 8.91
CA SER A 229 2.92 -19.23 8.18
C SER A 229 2.72 -20.41 7.22
N THR A 230 1.65 -21.17 7.40
CA THR A 230 1.25 -22.29 6.53
C THR A 230 0.16 -21.92 5.53
N LEU A 231 -0.35 -20.67 5.56
CA LEU A 231 -1.34 -20.22 4.60
C LEU A 231 -0.65 -19.85 3.28
N PRO A 232 -1.26 -20.21 2.13
CA PRO A 232 -0.79 -19.74 0.84
C PRO A 232 -1.00 -18.23 0.70
N SER A 233 -0.39 -17.64 -0.34
CA SER A 233 -0.65 -16.25 -0.69
C SER A 233 -2.14 -16.03 -0.96
N GLY A 234 -2.72 -15.00 -0.37
CA GLY A 234 -4.16 -14.78 -0.46
C GLY A 234 -4.68 -13.63 0.40
N ILE A 235 -5.96 -13.31 0.19
CA ILE A 235 -6.73 -12.36 0.98
C ILE A 235 -7.56 -13.14 1.98
N TYR A 236 -7.44 -12.76 3.24
CA TYR A 236 -8.10 -13.43 4.36
C TYR A 236 -8.79 -12.42 5.26
N TYR A 237 -9.69 -12.91 6.11
CA TYR A 237 -10.28 -12.17 7.20
C TYR A 237 -9.94 -12.82 8.53
N LEU A 238 -9.46 -12.02 9.47
CA LEU A 238 -9.50 -12.37 10.88
C LEU A 238 -10.90 -12.04 11.38
N ARG A 239 -11.60 -13.02 11.92
CA ARG A 239 -12.93 -12.84 12.52
C ARG A 239 -12.88 -13.10 14.01
N LEU A 240 -13.47 -12.20 14.78
CA LEU A 240 -13.68 -12.33 16.21
C LEU A 240 -15.18 -12.41 16.44
N VAL A 241 -15.63 -13.46 17.12
CA VAL A 241 -17.03 -13.71 17.43
C VAL A 241 -17.17 -13.95 18.93
N ALA A 242 -17.99 -13.15 19.59
CA ALA A 242 -18.40 -13.41 20.97
C ALA A 242 -19.67 -14.26 20.96
N LEU A 243 -19.60 -15.43 21.61
CA LEU A 243 -20.70 -16.38 21.75
C LEU A 243 -21.25 -16.36 23.18
N ASN A 244 -22.57 -16.39 23.34
CA ASN A 244 -23.22 -16.60 24.64
C ASN A 244 -23.15 -18.08 25.09
N GLU A 245 -23.69 -18.40 26.27
CA GLU A 245 -23.75 -19.79 26.79
C GLU A 245 -24.52 -20.77 25.87
N ALA A 246 -25.44 -20.27 25.04
CA ALA A 246 -26.17 -21.07 24.06
C ALA A 246 -25.39 -21.30 22.74
N ASN A 247 -24.13 -20.84 22.67
CA ASN A 247 -23.29 -20.79 21.46
C ASN A 247 -23.86 -19.92 20.33
N GLU A 248 -24.66 -18.93 20.66
CA GLU A 248 -25.19 -17.96 19.69
C GLU A 248 -24.27 -16.74 19.62
N ALA A 249 -24.00 -16.27 18.40
CA ALA A 249 -23.20 -15.06 18.18
C ALA A 249 -23.95 -13.82 18.66
N VAL A 250 -23.38 -13.14 19.67
CA VAL A 250 -23.92 -11.89 20.23
C VAL A 250 -23.17 -10.66 19.71
N ALA A 251 -21.94 -10.84 19.22
CA ALA A 251 -21.18 -9.79 18.54
C ALA A 251 -20.16 -10.43 17.58
N GLU A 252 -19.91 -9.77 16.45
CA GLU A 252 -18.89 -10.17 15.48
C GLU A 252 -18.12 -8.93 15.02
N GLN A 253 -16.81 -9.12 14.82
CA GLN A 253 -15.96 -8.16 14.13
C GLN A 253 -15.07 -8.90 13.14
N SER A 254 -14.75 -8.24 12.03
CA SER A 254 -13.81 -8.79 11.06
C SER A 254 -12.77 -7.76 10.62
N LYS A 255 -11.59 -8.24 10.23
CA LYS A 255 -10.53 -7.41 9.67
C LYS A 255 -9.82 -8.15 8.56
N ARG A 256 -9.80 -7.52 7.40
CA ARG A 256 -9.11 -8.04 6.22
C ARG A 256 -7.60 -7.95 6.40
N PHE A 257 -6.88 -8.98 5.98
CA PHE A 257 -5.42 -9.00 5.89
C PHE A 257 -4.97 -9.82 4.68
N PHE A 258 -3.68 -9.74 4.40
CA PHE A 258 -3.05 -10.33 3.23
C PHE A 258 -1.91 -11.24 3.66
N VAL A 259 -1.86 -12.44 3.10
CA VAL A 259 -0.72 -13.35 3.23
C VAL A 259 0.06 -13.31 1.92
N ILE A 260 1.38 -13.15 2.03
CA ILE A 260 2.34 -13.31 0.94
C ILE A 260 3.29 -14.42 1.37
N ASN A 261 3.02 -15.62 0.89
CA ASN A 261 3.79 -16.81 1.22
C ASN A 261 4.15 -17.57 -0.06
N PRO A 262 5.28 -17.21 -0.69
CA PRO A 262 5.61 -17.74 -1.99
C PRO A 262 5.92 -19.24 -1.97
N ASP A 263 6.39 -19.76 -0.84
CA ASP A 263 6.86 -21.14 -0.70
C ASP A 263 5.72 -22.11 -0.34
N VAL A 264 4.53 -21.60 -0.02
CA VAL A 264 3.35 -22.41 0.28
C VAL A 264 2.47 -22.50 -0.96
N ALA A 265 2.43 -23.69 -1.56
CA ALA A 265 1.58 -23.96 -2.71
C ALA A 265 0.10 -23.77 -2.33
N PRO A 266 -0.69 -23.03 -3.13
CA PRO A 266 -2.13 -22.99 -2.92
C PRO A 266 -2.74 -24.38 -3.04
N VAL A 267 -3.77 -24.65 -2.25
CA VAL A 267 -4.58 -25.85 -2.44
C VAL A 267 -5.18 -25.77 -3.84
N ALA A 268 -5.03 -26.83 -4.64
CA ALA A 268 -5.51 -26.91 -6.02
C ALA A 268 -7.04 -27.01 -6.11
N THR A 269 -7.75 -26.08 -5.48
CA THR A 269 -9.09 -25.68 -5.87
C THR A 269 -8.92 -24.59 -6.94
N GLY A 270 -9.70 -24.62 -8.01
CA GLY A 270 -9.58 -23.67 -9.13
C GLY A 270 -9.86 -22.19 -8.78
N ASP A 271 -9.93 -21.85 -7.49
CA ASP A 271 -10.25 -20.54 -6.91
C ASP A 271 -9.06 -19.93 -6.13
N ALA A 272 -7.87 -20.54 -6.18
CA ALA A 272 -6.69 -19.97 -5.54
C ALA A 272 -6.27 -18.66 -6.22
N MET A 273 -6.30 -17.55 -5.47
CA MET A 273 -5.84 -16.25 -5.98
C MET A 273 -4.34 -16.27 -6.23
N SER A 274 -3.95 -15.72 -7.37
CA SER A 274 -2.56 -15.36 -7.69
C SER A 274 -2.02 -14.31 -6.71
N PHE A 275 -0.69 -14.21 -6.65
CA PHE A 275 0.00 -13.14 -5.93
C PHE A 275 -0.52 -11.75 -6.37
N GLU A 276 -0.71 -11.54 -7.67
CA GLU A 276 -1.24 -10.31 -8.24
C GLU A 276 -2.66 -9.98 -7.78
N GLU A 277 -3.56 -10.97 -7.78
CA GLU A 277 -4.94 -10.76 -7.31
C GLU A 277 -4.96 -10.33 -5.84
N THR A 278 -4.09 -10.93 -5.02
CA THR A 278 -3.92 -10.54 -3.62
C THR A 278 -3.38 -9.11 -3.48
N LEU A 279 -2.36 -8.78 -4.28
CA LEU A 279 -1.72 -7.48 -4.28
C LEU A 279 -2.67 -6.36 -4.74
N TYR A 280 -3.33 -6.52 -5.89
CA TYR A 280 -4.24 -5.51 -6.45
C TYR A 280 -5.57 -5.44 -5.69
N GLY A 281 -6.01 -6.54 -5.07
CA GLY A 281 -7.14 -6.56 -4.14
C GLY A 281 -6.95 -5.66 -2.91
N ALA A 282 -5.70 -5.37 -2.54
CA ALA A 282 -5.35 -4.47 -1.47
C ALA A 282 -5.32 -2.98 -1.86
N MET A 283 -5.32 -2.65 -3.15
CA MET A 283 -5.08 -1.30 -3.67
C MET A 283 -6.34 -0.45 -3.77
N GLY A 284 -6.20 0.85 -3.46
CA GLY A 284 -7.23 1.88 -3.71
C GLY A 284 -7.19 2.41 -5.15
N GLU A 285 -8.19 3.22 -5.53
CA GLU A 285 -8.35 3.73 -6.90
C GLU A 285 -7.09 4.43 -7.44
N GLU A 286 -6.52 5.37 -6.69
CA GLU A 286 -5.32 6.13 -7.12
C GLU A 286 -4.13 5.21 -7.39
N GLU A 287 -3.90 4.22 -6.51
CA GLU A 287 -2.86 3.22 -6.68
C GLU A 287 -3.10 2.35 -7.92
N LEU A 288 -4.36 1.94 -8.16
CA LEU A 288 -4.72 1.17 -9.35
C LEU A 288 -4.49 1.98 -10.64
N LEU A 289 -4.84 3.27 -10.65
CA LEU A 289 -4.60 4.17 -11.77
C LEU A 289 -3.11 4.36 -12.03
N GLN A 290 -2.29 4.50 -10.98
CA GLN A 290 -0.83 4.57 -11.13
C GLN A 290 -0.26 3.26 -11.69
N ASN A 291 -0.70 2.11 -11.18
CA ASN A 291 -0.27 0.80 -11.70
C ASN A 291 -0.69 0.58 -13.16
N LEU A 292 -1.86 1.08 -13.57
CA LEU A 292 -2.28 1.07 -14.98
C LEU A 292 -1.40 1.98 -15.84
N ALA A 293 -1.01 3.15 -15.34
CA ALA A 293 -0.08 4.03 -16.04
C ALA A 293 1.29 3.36 -16.25
N HIS A 294 1.79 2.64 -15.24
CA HIS A 294 3.00 1.84 -15.36
C HIS A 294 2.85 0.70 -16.38
N ALA A 295 1.78 -0.09 -16.28
CA ALA A 295 1.51 -1.21 -17.20
C ALA A 295 1.40 -0.73 -18.65
N ARG A 296 0.80 0.45 -18.89
CA ARG A 296 0.65 1.05 -20.22
C ARG A 296 1.97 1.21 -20.97
N VAL A 297 3.09 1.46 -20.27
CA VAL A 297 4.42 1.64 -20.87
C VAL A 297 4.86 0.45 -21.73
N ILE A 298 4.42 -0.76 -21.37
CA ILE A 298 4.77 -2.02 -22.06
C ILE A 298 3.53 -2.76 -22.57
N ALA A 299 2.42 -2.05 -22.72
CA ALA A 299 1.18 -2.61 -23.21
C ALA A 299 1.19 -2.72 -24.73
N THR A 300 0.58 -3.77 -25.24
CA THR A 300 0.25 -3.88 -26.66
C THR A 300 -0.93 -2.98 -27.00
N GLY A 301 -1.10 -2.60 -28.27
CA GLY A 301 -2.26 -1.79 -28.68
C GLY A 301 -3.63 -2.41 -28.36
N ARG A 302 -3.72 -3.75 -28.27
CA ARG A 302 -4.93 -4.43 -27.79
C ARG A 302 -5.16 -4.21 -26.30
N GLU A 303 -4.10 -4.31 -25.49
CA GLU A 303 -4.18 -4.09 -24.04
C GLU A 303 -4.45 -2.63 -23.72
N GLU A 304 -3.89 -1.67 -24.47
CA GLU A 304 -4.22 -0.25 -24.32
C GLU A 304 -5.71 0.02 -24.57
N ALA A 305 -6.28 -0.59 -25.62
CA ALA A 305 -7.71 -0.49 -25.89
C ALA A 305 -8.57 -1.12 -24.77
N GLN A 306 -8.09 -2.22 -24.16
CA GLN A 306 -8.74 -2.82 -22.99
C GLN A 306 -8.65 -1.91 -21.78
N MET A 307 -7.47 -1.34 -21.48
CA MET A 307 -7.28 -0.40 -20.37
C MET A 307 -8.19 0.83 -20.49
N ALA A 308 -8.36 1.35 -21.71
CA ALA A 308 -9.21 2.50 -21.97
C ALA A 308 -10.72 2.23 -21.73
N ALA A 309 -11.12 0.96 -21.71
CA ALA A 309 -12.50 0.55 -21.49
C ALA A 309 -12.83 0.26 -20.01
N LEU A 310 -11.84 0.25 -19.11
CA LEU A 310 -12.03 -0.07 -17.69
C LEU A 310 -12.72 1.09 -16.96
N THR A 311 -13.80 0.80 -16.25
CA THR A 311 -14.64 1.78 -15.56
C THR A 311 -14.66 1.61 -14.05
N THR A 312 -14.55 0.38 -13.55
CA THR A 312 -14.61 0.07 -12.11
C THR A 312 -13.26 -0.38 -11.57
N ASP A 313 -13.05 -0.26 -10.25
CA ASP A 313 -11.84 -0.75 -9.60
C ASP A 313 -11.68 -2.26 -9.73
N GLU A 314 -12.77 -3.02 -9.69
CA GLU A 314 -12.75 -4.47 -9.90
C GLU A 314 -12.23 -4.83 -11.29
N GLU A 315 -12.65 -4.10 -12.33
CA GLU A 315 -12.14 -4.27 -13.70
C GLU A 315 -10.64 -3.93 -13.77
N ARG A 316 -10.20 -2.87 -13.09
CA ARG A 316 -8.78 -2.46 -13.03
C ARG A 316 -7.91 -3.51 -12.34
N ARG A 317 -8.37 -4.05 -11.20
CA ARG A 317 -7.68 -5.12 -10.46
C ARG A 317 -7.55 -6.38 -11.30
N ALA A 318 -8.65 -6.84 -11.90
CA ALA A 318 -8.65 -8.03 -12.74
C ALA A 318 -7.74 -7.87 -13.96
N PHE A 319 -7.78 -6.70 -14.62
CA PHE A 319 -6.90 -6.39 -15.74
C PHE A 319 -5.42 -6.43 -15.33
N LEU A 320 -5.04 -5.73 -14.26
CA LEU A 320 -3.65 -5.68 -13.81
C LEU A 320 -3.13 -7.07 -13.42
N ALA A 321 -3.95 -7.88 -12.74
CA ALA A 321 -3.57 -9.24 -12.40
C ALA A 321 -3.30 -10.10 -13.65
N ALA A 322 -4.23 -10.09 -14.60
CA ALA A 322 -4.06 -10.82 -15.86
C ALA A 322 -2.88 -10.30 -16.70
N PHE A 323 -2.68 -8.98 -16.72
CA PHE A 323 -1.62 -8.32 -17.48
C PHE A 323 -0.23 -8.82 -17.10
N TRP A 324 0.03 -8.96 -15.80
CA TRP A 324 1.29 -9.50 -15.31
C TRP A 324 1.32 -11.02 -15.42
N ALA A 325 0.25 -11.73 -15.04
CA ALA A 325 0.20 -13.19 -15.12
C ALA A 325 0.52 -13.73 -16.53
N THR A 326 0.05 -13.05 -17.58
CA THR A 326 0.35 -13.43 -18.98
C THR A 326 1.80 -13.21 -19.41
N ARG A 327 2.57 -12.42 -18.67
CA ARG A 327 3.98 -12.11 -18.91
C ARG A 327 4.92 -12.91 -18.03
N ASP A 328 4.40 -13.72 -17.11
CA ASP A 328 5.21 -14.55 -16.23
C ASP A 328 5.73 -15.78 -16.98
N GLU A 329 7.04 -15.83 -17.24
CA GLU A 329 7.67 -16.92 -18.00
C GLU A 329 7.90 -18.18 -17.16
N ASP A 330 8.16 -18.01 -15.86
CA ASP A 330 8.49 -19.09 -14.93
C ASP A 330 7.24 -19.78 -14.33
N GLY A 331 6.09 -19.11 -14.35
CA GLY A 331 4.80 -19.63 -13.87
C GLY A 331 4.80 -20.04 -12.40
N VAL A 332 5.79 -19.60 -11.63
CA VAL A 332 5.87 -19.85 -10.19
C VAL A 332 4.83 -18.94 -9.53
N PRO A 333 3.85 -19.48 -8.77
CA PRO A 333 2.69 -18.70 -8.26
C PRO A 333 3.01 -17.54 -7.30
N SER A 334 4.29 -17.27 -7.08
CA SER A 334 4.84 -16.77 -5.83
C SER A 334 5.43 -15.38 -5.96
N VAL A 335 6.09 -15.10 -7.09
CA VAL A 335 6.53 -13.78 -7.52
C VAL A 335 6.57 -13.78 -9.05
N ASN A 336 5.81 -12.88 -9.67
CA ASN A 336 5.85 -12.68 -11.10
C ASN A 336 7.16 -12.00 -11.51
N GLU A 337 8.00 -12.72 -12.26
CA GLU A 337 9.35 -12.27 -12.59
C GLU A 337 9.31 -11.03 -13.49
N ALA A 338 8.41 -11.02 -14.48
CA ALA A 338 8.26 -9.90 -15.41
C ALA A 338 7.86 -8.60 -14.68
N ARG A 339 6.92 -8.69 -13.72
CA ARG A 339 6.53 -7.56 -12.87
C ARG A 339 7.68 -7.09 -12.00
N GLN A 340 8.40 -8.00 -11.36
CA GLN A 340 9.54 -7.67 -10.52
C GLN A 340 10.64 -6.96 -11.34
N ASN A 341 10.98 -7.51 -12.50
CA ASN A 341 11.94 -6.93 -13.44
C ASN A 341 11.51 -5.53 -13.90
N PHE A 342 10.23 -5.34 -14.23
CA PHE A 342 9.69 -4.03 -14.59
C PHE A 342 9.85 -3.01 -13.46
N TYR A 343 9.42 -3.33 -12.24
CA TYR A 343 9.51 -2.40 -11.11
C TYR A 343 10.95 -2.15 -10.65
N ASN A 344 11.86 -3.12 -10.83
CA ASN A 344 13.28 -2.92 -10.65
C ASN A 344 13.85 -1.91 -11.65
N ARG A 345 13.43 -1.97 -12.93
CA ARG A 345 13.80 -0.97 -13.95
C ARG A 345 13.18 0.39 -13.64
N LEU A 346 11.91 0.43 -13.21
CA LEU A 346 11.24 1.67 -12.84
C LEU A 346 11.98 2.43 -11.74
N ARG A 347 12.51 1.73 -10.73
CA ARG A 347 13.36 2.35 -9.71
C ARG A 347 14.61 3.00 -10.31
N VAL A 348 15.28 2.33 -11.25
CA VAL A 348 16.45 2.89 -11.95
C VAL A 348 16.06 4.12 -12.79
N VAL A 349 14.94 4.04 -13.50
CA VAL A 349 14.39 5.15 -14.29
C VAL A 349 14.07 6.35 -13.41
N THR A 350 13.41 6.11 -12.26
CA THR A 350 13.09 7.16 -11.27
C THR A 350 14.35 7.89 -10.80
N GLN A 351 15.43 7.13 -10.53
CA GLN A 351 16.69 7.72 -10.06
C GLN A 351 17.48 8.47 -11.14
N ARG A 352 17.31 8.14 -12.42
CA ARG A 352 18.22 8.59 -13.50
C ARG A 352 17.58 9.50 -14.54
N PHE A 353 16.26 9.40 -14.73
CA PHE A 353 15.53 10.07 -15.82
C PHE A 353 14.37 10.88 -15.28
N SER A 354 14.52 11.45 -14.08
CA SER A 354 13.58 12.44 -13.55
C SER A 354 13.75 13.76 -14.29
N GLU A 355 12.69 14.26 -14.91
CA GLU A 355 12.66 15.52 -15.66
C GLU A 355 11.59 16.43 -15.05
N PHE A 356 11.85 17.73 -14.96
CA PHE A 356 10.93 18.65 -14.27
C PHE A 356 9.54 18.67 -14.93
N GLY A 357 8.50 18.36 -14.15
CA GLY A 357 7.11 18.37 -14.60
C GLY A 357 6.66 17.14 -15.39
N GLN A 358 7.48 16.08 -15.44
CA GLN A 358 7.13 14.82 -16.11
C GLN A 358 7.54 13.62 -15.26
N GLU A 359 6.67 12.62 -15.14
CA GLU A 359 7.01 11.40 -14.42
C GLU A 359 8.18 10.68 -15.11
N PRO A 360 9.11 10.07 -14.36
CA PRO A 360 10.29 9.43 -14.96
C PRO A 360 9.94 8.37 -16.01
N TYR A 361 8.86 7.60 -15.80
CA TYR A 361 8.38 6.58 -16.76
C TYR A 361 7.70 7.15 -18.01
N GLN A 362 7.33 8.43 -18.00
CA GLN A 362 6.76 9.13 -19.14
C GLN A 362 7.82 9.77 -20.03
N THR A 363 9.05 9.96 -19.56
CA THR A 363 10.16 10.48 -20.37
C THR A 363 10.52 9.49 -21.47
N ASP A 364 11.03 9.98 -22.61
CA ASP A 364 11.40 9.08 -23.71
C ASP A 364 12.50 8.09 -23.29
N ARG A 365 13.51 8.56 -22.54
CA ARG A 365 14.57 7.70 -21.98
C ARG A 365 14.01 6.67 -21.01
N GLY A 366 13.13 7.11 -20.09
CA GLY A 366 12.50 6.23 -19.11
C GLY A 366 11.62 5.16 -19.77
N ARG A 367 10.80 5.55 -20.74
CA ARG A 367 9.96 4.63 -21.52
C ARG A 367 10.81 3.60 -22.26
N ILE A 368 11.82 4.03 -23.01
CA ILE A 368 12.73 3.12 -23.74
C ILE A 368 13.43 2.16 -22.79
N PHE A 369 13.92 2.64 -21.65
CA PHE A 369 14.56 1.79 -20.63
C PHE A 369 13.59 0.77 -20.02
N LEU A 370 12.34 1.14 -19.78
CA LEU A 370 11.32 0.23 -19.25
C LEU A 370 10.95 -0.84 -20.28
N THR A 371 10.69 -0.43 -21.52
CA THR A 371 10.27 -1.30 -22.62
C THR A 371 11.37 -2.28 -23.02
N TYR A 372 12.59 -1.80 -23.28
CA TYR A 372 13.66 -2.63 -23.83
C TYR A 372 14.72 -3.05 -22.81
N GLY A 373 14.65 -2.54 -21.59
CA GLY A 373 15.64 -2.79 -20.55
C GLY A 373 16.87 -1.88 -20.67
N PRO A 374 17.93 -2.17 -19.90
CA PRO A 374 19.16 -1.38 -19.94
C PRO A 374 19.86 -1.52 -21.31
N PRO A 375 20.33 -0.41 -21.90
CA PRO A 375 21.13 -0.47 -23.12
C PRO A 375 22.47 -1.16 -22.87
N THR A 376 23.02 -1.80 -23.90
CA THR A 376 24.39 -2.35 -23.88
C THR A 376 25.41 -1.23 -23.65
N GLU A 377 25.24 -0.13 -24.37
CA GLU A 377 26.16 1.00 -24.35
C GLU A 377 25.38 2.33 -24.40
N ILE A 378 25.85 3.32 -23.65
CA ILE A 378 25.35 4.69 -23.71
C ILE A 378 26.52 5.59 -24.09
N ASP A 379 26.48 6.18 -25.29
CA ASP A 379 27.39 7.25 -25.69
C ASP A 379 26.77 8.60 -25.31
N ARG A 380 27.34 9.24 -24.28
CA ARG A 380 26.89 10.55 -23.81
C ARG A 380 27.75 11.65 -24.41
N ARG A 381 27.13 12.52 -25.20
CA ARG A 381 27.77 13.68 -25.80
C ARG A 381 27.32 14.93 -25.05
N PRO A 382 28.14 15.47 -24.13
CA PRO A 382 27.85 16.73 -23.46
C PRO A 382 27.88 17.87 -24.48
N PHE A 383 27.57 19.09 -24.02
CA PHE A 383 27.62 20.27 -24.87
C PHE A 383 28.97 20.42 -25.59
N GLU A 384 28.94 20.31 -26.92
CA GLU A 384 30.07 20.56 -27.82
C GLU A 384 29.78 21.79 -28.68
N ALA A 385 30.80 22.58 -29.03
CA ALA A 385 30.61 23.81 -29.79
C ALA A 385 29.98 23.52 -31.17
N GLY A 386 28.72 23.92 -31.35
CA GLY A 386 27.96 23.73 -32.59
C GLY A 386 27.03 22.51 -32.60
N MET A 387 26.99 21.71 -31.53
CA MET A 387 26.05 20.59 -31.39
C MET A 387 25.21 20.68 -30.11
N LEU A 388 23.97 20.20 -30.21
CA LEU A 388 23.09 19.96 -29.07
C LEU A 388 23.59 18.76 -28.26
N GLN A 389 23.33 18.81 -26.95
CA GLN A 389 23.62 17.70 -26.05
C GLN A 389 22.73 16.51 -26.41
N HIS A 390 23.32 15.33 -26.51
CA HIS A 390 22.60 14.13 -26.95
C HIS A 390 23.18 12.84 -26.35
N GLU A 391 22.35 11.81 -26.32
CA GLU A 391 22.74 10.45 -25.94
C GLU A 391 22.39 9.47 -27.06
N ILE A 392 23.29 8.53 -27.33
CA ILE A 392 23.05 7.41 -28.24
C ILE A 392 23.08 6.13 -27.43
N TRP A 393 21.94 5.47 -27.32
CA TRP A 393 21.79 4.21 -26.60
C TRP A 393 21.84 3.07 -27.61
N ARG A 394 22.74 2.10 -27.42
CA ARG A 394 22.88 0.94 -28.28
C ARG A 394 22.40 -0.32 -27.57
N TYR A 395 21.67 -1.14 -28.31
CA TYR A 395 21.18 -2.43 -27.86
C TYR A 395 21.66 -3.51 -28.83
N ASP A 396 22.28 -4.56 -28.31
CA ASP A 396 22.71 -5.69 -29.15
C ASP A 396 21.57 -6.67 -29.47
N ASN A 397 20.53 -6.67 -28.63
CA ASN A 397 19.44 -7.63 -28.73
C ASN A 397 18.10 -7.03 -28.30
N ILE A 398 17.41 -6.41 -29.26
CA ILE A 398 15.99 -6.08 -29.16
C ILE A 398 15.17 -7.26 -29.69
N PRO A 399 14.22 -7.81 -28.90
CA PRO A 399 13.37 -8.90 -29.36
C PRO A 399 12.68 -8.58 -30.69
N GLY A 400 12.91 -9.42 -31.71
CA GLY A 400 12.32 -9.27 -33.04
C GLY A 400 13.08 -8.35 -34.01
N GLU A 401 14.00 -7.53 -33.54
CA GLU A 401 14.72 -6.52 -34.35
C GLU A 401 16.24 -6.78 -34.40
N GLY A 402 16.82 -7.36 -33.34
CA GLY A 402 18.27 -7.57 -33.22
C GLY A 402 19.00 -6.33 -32.72
N GLN A 403 20.06 -5.91 -33.42
CA GLN A 403 20.82 -4.72 -33.04
C GLN A 403 20.06 -3.46 -33.41
N ALA A 404 19.93 -2.52 -32.47
CA ALA A 404 19.30 -1.24 -32.71
C ALA A 404 19.94 -0.14 -31.87
N PHE A 405 19.69 1.12 -32.24
CA PHE A 405 20.05 2.26 -31.41
C PHE A 405 18.91 3.25 -31.29
N PHE A 406 18.99 4.08 -30.27
CA PHE A 406 18.07 5.18 -29.97
C PHE A 406 18.87 6.45 -29.76
N VAL A 407 18.45 7.54 -30.40
CA VAL A 407 19.10 8.85 -30.29
C VAL A 407 18.18 9.80 -29.57
N PHE A 408 18.66 10.32 -28.45
CA PHE A 408 17.96 11.30 -27.64
C PHE A 408 18.69 12.64 -27.67
N VAL A 409 17.97 13.74 -27.78
CA VAL A 409 18.57 15.09 -27.81
C VAL A 409 17.90 16.00 -26.79
N ASP A 410 18.70 16.82 -26.11
CA ASP A 410 18.22 17.97 -25.35
C ASP A 410 18.28 19.22 -26.23
N ARG A 411 17.12 19.64 -26.72
CA ARG A 411 16.99 20.80 -27.62
C ARG A 411 17.14 22.14 -26.92
N TYR A 412 16.87 22.19 -25.61
CA TYR A 412 16.71 23.44 -24.88
C TYR A 412 17.74 23.62 -23.76
N SER A 413 18.69 22.68 -23.62
CA SER A 413 19.66 22.66 -22.52
C SER A 413 18.94 22.65 -21.16
N SER A 414 17.85 21.90 -21.08
CA SER A 414 17.00 21.76 -19.90
C SER A 414 17.09 20.37 -19.25
N ASP A 415 18.07 19.55 -19.67
CA ASP A 415 18.19 18.12 -19.34
C ASP A 415 16.95 17.28 -19.70
N ARG A 416 16.13 17.79 -20.62
CA ARG A 416 14.94 17.10 -21.15
C ARG A 416 15.29 16.47 -22.50
N TYR A 417 15.33 15.16 -22.55
CA TYR A 417 15.81 14.44 -23.72
C TYR A 417 14.65 13.84 -24.50
N GLU A 418 14.52 14.25 -25.77
CA GLU A 418 13.50 13.75 -26.69
C GLU A 418 14.10 12.69 -27.62
N LEU A 419 13.39 11.59 -27.84
CA LEU A 419 13.74 10.58 -28.84
C LEU A 419 13.53 11.17 -30.23
N ILE A 420 14.60 11.26 -31.00
CA ILE A 420 14.55 11.79 -32.38
C ILE A 420 14.78 10.72 -33.43
N HIS A 421 15.39 9.59 -33.06
CA HIS A 421 15.64 8.51 -34.00
C HIS A 421 15.79 7.16 -33.31
N SER A 422 15.29 6.12 -33.98
CA SER A 422 15.46 4.72 -33.66
C SER A 422 15.39 3.89 -34.94
N ASP A 423 16.10 2.76 -34.92
CA ASP A 423 16.00 1.70 -35.94
C ASP A 423 14.88 0.69 -35.64
N VAL A 424 14.21 0.79 -34.50
CA VAL A 424 13.16 -0.15 -34.07
C VAL A 424 11.83 0.17 -34.74
N THR A 425 11.12 -0.86 -35.23
CA THR A 425 9.83 -0.68 -35.90
C THR A 425 8.79 -0.11 -34.93
N GLY A 426 8.09 0.94 -35.37
CA GLY A 426 7.04 1.60 -34.57
C GLY A 426 7.55 2.73 -33.68
N GLU A 427 8.87 2.91 -33.57
CA GLU A 427 9.48 4.00 -32.84
C GLU A 427 9.73 5.23 -33.72
N VAL A 428 10.03 6.37 -33.09
CA VAL A 428 10.37 7.61 -33.81
C VAL A 428 11.63 7.39 -34.64
N SER A 429 11.55 7.59 -35.96
CA SER A 429 12.70 7.42 -36.87
C SER A 429 12.82 8.59 -37.84
N ILE A 430 13.76 9.51 -37.57
CA ILE A 430 14.10 10.62 -38.48
C ILE A 430 15.35 10.22 -39.27
N PRO A 431 15.30 10.02 -40.60
CA PRO A 431 16.45 9.52 -41.37
C PRO A 431 17.70 10.39 -41.37
N ASN A 432 17.56 11.72 -41.19
CA ASN A 432 18.67 12.68 -41.14
C ASN A 432 18.80 13.29 -39.74
N TRP A 433 18.77 12.45 -38.72
CA TRP A 433 18.77 12.91 -37.32
C TRP A 433 20.07 13.62 -36.93
N GLU A 434 21.21 13.32 -37.57
CA GLU A 434 22.48 13.98 -37.30
C GLU A 434 22.40 15.48 -37.59
N ALA A 435 21.63 15.87 -38.61
CA ALA A 435 21.39 17.27 -38.93
C ALA A 435 20.53 17.97 -37.86
N GLN A 436 19.72 17.22 -37.10
CA GLN A 436 18.93 17.74 -35.97
C GLN A 436 19.78 18.04 -34.73
N LEU A 437 21.02 17.54 -34.69
CA LEU A 437 21.95 17.79 -33.59
C LEU A 437 22.75 19.09 -33.77
N ILE A 438 22.76 19.68 -34.97
CA ILE A 438 23.51 20.90 -35.25
C ILE A 438 22.72 22.12 -34.74
N ARG A 439 23.39 23.04 -34.04
CA ARG A 439 22.79 24.26 -33.48
C ARG A 439 22.63 25.40 -34.50
#